data_AF-Q9YFZ5-F1
#
_entry.id   AF-Q9YFZ5-F1
#
_cell.length_a   1.000
_cell.length_b   1.000
_cell.length_c   1.000
_cell.angle_alpha   90.00
_cell.angle_beta   90.00
_cell.angle_gamma   90.00
#
_symmetry.space_group_name_H-M   'P 1'
#
loop_
_entity.id
_entity.type
_entity.pdbx_description
1 polymer ?
#
loop_
_entity_poly.entity_id
_entity_poly.type
_entity_poly.pdbx_seq_one_letter_code
_entity_poly.pdbx_strand_id
1 'polypeptide(L)'
;MQPGSIGLDRLARVLALLLALGFCAFDLKSLLTGPRLPTFILAENLLYAIALGAPALAYRKPVSPIAIAVVGAFAAGRVSRSVVTSEGTLGELALPHIPLLLALAAAALLAAAALYRRCVGSG
;
A
#
# COMPACT_ATOMS: atom_id res chain seq x y z
N MET A 1 23.79 -12.63 -3.38
CA MET A 1 22.80 -11.54 -3.42
C MET A 1 23.23 -10.50 -4.44
N GLN A 2 22.48 -10.33 -5.54
CA GLN A 2 22.83 -9.33 -6.55
C GLN A 2 22.58 -7.90 -6.02
N PRO A 3 23.52 -6.96 -6.21
CA PRO A 3 23.48 -5.61 -5.61
C PRO A 3 22.24 -4.79 -5.99
N GLY A 4 21.60 -5.08 -7.12
CA GLY A 4 20.36 -4.40 -7.54
C GLY A 4 19.08 -4.82 -6.80
N SER A 5 19.04 -5.98 -6.14
CA SER A 5 17.85 -6.46 -5.39
C SER A 5 17.60 -5.62 -4.14
N ILE A 6 18.68 -5.20 -3.48
CA ILE A 6 18.68 -4.45 -2.22
C ILE A 6 17.91 -3.12 -2.36
N GLY A 7 17.97 -2.48 -3.53
CA GLY A 7 17.27 -1.22 -3.80
C GLY A 7 15.75 -1.37 -3.81
N LEU A 8 15.23 -2.33 -4.60
CA LEU A 8 13.79 -2.56 -4.72
C LEU A 8 13.18 -3.07 -3.42
N ASP A 9 13.88 -3.98 -2.75
CA ASP A 9 13.46 -4.51 -1.45
C ASP A 9 13.32 -3.41 -0.39
N ARG A 10 14.30 -2.48 -0.33
CA ARG A 10 14.23 -1.34 0.58
C ARG A 10 13.12 -0.38 0.19
N LEU A 11 12.96 -0.06 -1.09
CA LEU A 11 11.93 0.86 -1.57
C LEU A 11 10.52 0.34 -1.28
N ALA A 12 10.22 -0.92 -1.63
CA ALA A 12 8.94 -1.54 -1.35
C ALA A 12 8.64 -1.55 0.16
N ARG A 13 9.63 -1.89 0.98
CA ARG A 13 9.51 -1.88 2.44
C ARG A 13 9.21 -0.49 2.99
N VAL A 14 10.00 0.51 2.60
CA VAL A 14 9.84 1.89 3.10
C VAL A 14 8.50 2.45 2.67
N LEU A 15 8.12 2.26 1.41
CA LEU A 15 6.86 2.74 0.89
C LEU A 15 5.67 2.08 1.60
N ALA A 16 5.73 0.76 1.85
CA ALA A 16 4.69 0.05 2.61
C ALA A 16 4.56 0.58 4.06
N LEU A 17 5.67 0.90 4.72
CA LEU A 17 5.64 1.54 6.05
C LEU A 17 5.04 2.94 6.01
N LEU A 18 5.41 3.75 5.03
CA LEU A 18 4.86 5.10 4.86
C LEU A 18 3.34 5.05 4.59
N LEU A 19 2.89 4.12 3.76
CA LEU A 19 1.47 3.88 3.52
C LEU A 19 0.73 3.46 4.78
N ALA A 20 1.29 2.51 5.54
CA ALA A 20 0.71 2.08 6.81
C ALA A 20 0.59 3.23 7.82
N LEU A 21 1.64 4.04 7.95
CA LEU A 21 1.61 5.25 8.77
C LEU A 21 0.60 6.28 8.26
N GLY A 22 0.45 6.41 6.93
CA GLY A 22 -0.54 7.28 6.30
C GLY A 22 -1.98 6.91 6.68
N PHE A 23 -2.31 5.61 6.65
CA PHE A 23 -3.63 5.13 7.10
C PHE A 23 -3.87 5.46 8.58
N CYS A 24 -2.90 5.18 9.46
CA CYS A 24 -3.02 5.52 10.89
C CYS A 24 -3.13 7.04 11.13
N ALA A 25 -2.37 7.84 10.38
CA ALA A 25 -2.38 9.29 10.52
C ALA A 25 -3.72 9.89 10.07
N PHE A 26 -4.34 9.32 9.02
CA PHE A 26 -5.66 9.72 8.56
C PHE A 26 -6.73 9.46 9.62
N ASP A 27 -6.73 8.26 10.21
CA ASP A 27 -7.65 7.90 11.29
C ASP A 27 -7.43 8.77 12.53
N LEU A 28 -6.17 9.00 12.92
CA LEU A 28 -5.83 9.85 14.07
C LEU A 28 -6.30 11.29 13.86
N LYS A 29 -6.13 11.83 12.65
CA LYS A 29 -6.63 13.17 12.31
C LYS A 29 -8.16 13.23 12.44
N SER A 30 -8.88 12.22 11.97
CA SER A 30 -10.35 12.15 12.14
C SER A 30 -10.78 12.09 13.60
N LEU A 31 -10.04 11.36 14.44
CA LEU A 31 -10.36 11.23 15.87
C LEU A 31 -10.06 12.51 16.68
N LEU A 32 -9.00 13.24 16.35
CA LEU A 32 -8.54 14.39 17.12
C LEU A 32 -9.15 15.72 16.68
N THR A 33 -9.22 15.98 15.38
CA THR A 33 -9.49 17.33 14.85
C THR A 33 -10.44 17.35 13.65
N GLY A 34 -10.76 16.19 13.07
CA GLY A 34 -11.57 16.08 11.86
C GLY A 34 -13.03 15.70 12.10
N PRO A 35 -13.83 15.67 11.02
CA PRO A 35 -15.14 15.02 11.05
C PRO A 35 -14.96 13.55 11.44
N ARG A 36 -15.83 13.06 12.33
CA ARG A 36 -15.78 11.67 12.80
C ARG A 36 -16.14 10.75 11.65
N LEU A 37 -15.17 9.93 11.25
CA LEU A 37 -15.40 8.88 10.28
C LEU A 37 -16.28 7.78 10.90
N PRO A 38 -17.14 7.14 10.10
CA PRO A 38 -17.79 5.91 10.49
C PRO A 38 -16.79 4.86 10.98
N THR A 39 -17.14 4.13 12.05
CA THR A 39 -16.25 3.15 12.70
C THR A 39 -15.73 2.08 11.74
N PHE A 40 -16.52 1.69 10.75
CA PHE A 40 -16.09 0.70 9.76
C PHE A 40 -14.91 1.19 8.90
N ILE A 41 -14.81 2.50 8.62
CA ILE A 41 -13.69 3.09 7.86
C ILE A 41 -12.41 3.06 8.69
N LEU A 42 -12.51 3.39 9.98
CA LEU A 42 -11.38 3.30 10.91
C LEU A 42 -10.85 1.86 11.01
N ALA A 43 -11.75 0.88 11.13
CA ALA A 43 -11.38 -0.53 11.19
C ALA A 43 -10.72 -1.01 9.88
N GLU A 44 -11.24 -0.57 8.73
CA GLU A 44 -10.69 -0.91 7.42
C GLU A 44 -9.29 -0.31 7.22
N ASN A 45 -9.08 0.96 7.57
CA ASN A 45 -7.78 1.62 7.48
C ASN A 45 -6.75 0.98 8.42
N LEU A 46 -7.15 0.63 9.65
CA LEU A 46 -6.29 -0.11 10.57
C LEU A 46 -5.89 -1.48 10.00
N LEU A 47 -6.83 -2.19 9.36
CA LEU A 47 -6.54 -3.46 8.71
C LEU A 47 -5.50 -3.29 7.59
N TYR A 48 -5.64 -2.26 6.75
CA TYR A 48 -4.64 -1.95 5.71
C TYR A 48 -3.28 -1.56 6.30
N ALA A 49 -3.27 -0.77 7.37
CA ALA A 49 -2.05 -0.38 8.05
C ALA A 49 -1.30 -1.60 8.60
N ILE A 50 -2.00 -2.55 9.22
CA ILE A 50 -1.40 -3.80 9.71
C ILE A 50 -0.96 -4.69 8.55
N ALA A 51 -1.82 -4.86 7.55
CA ALA A 51 -1.58 -5.76 6.42
C ALA A 51 -0.41 -5.30 5.51
N LEU A 52 -0.10 -4.00 5.48
CA LEU A 52 1.09 -3.45 4.82
C LEU A 52 2.28 -3.33 5.78
N GLY A 53 2.04 -2.88 7.02
CA GLY A 53 3.09 -2.57 7.99
C GLY A 53 3.76 -3.82 8.57
N ALA A 54 2.99 -4.83 8.96
CA ALA A 54 3.53 -6.07 9.54
C ALA A 54 4.51 -6.80 8.59
N PRO A 55 4.17 -7.07 7.31
CA PRO A 55 5.13 -7.66 6.38
C PRO A 55 6.31 -6.72 6.08
N ALA A 56 6.11 -5.40 6.10
CA ALA A 56 7.20 -4.44 5.93
C ALA A 56 8.19 -4.44 7.13
N LEU A 57 7.72 -4.69 8.34
CA LEU A 57 8.59 -4.90 9.50
C LEU A 57 9.30 -6.27 9.43
N ALA A 58 8.58 -7.30 8.98
CA ALA A 58 9.09 -8.68 8.83
C ALA A 58 9.69 -8.97 7.45
N TYR A 59 10.21 -7.97 6.72
CA TYR A 59 10.55 -8.05 5.29
C TYR A 59 11.65 -9.07 4.91
N ARG A 60 12.29 -9.68 5.91
CA ARG A 60 13.27 -10.78 5.74
C ARG A 60 12.62 -12.08 5.29
N LYS A 61 11.32 -12.28 5.54
CA LYS A 61 10.60 -13.51 5.14
C LYS A 61 10.19 -13.46 3.66
N PRO A 62 10.19 -14.59 2.94
CA PRO A 62 9.76 -14.64 1.53
C PRO A 62 8.28 -14.28 1.35
N VAL A 63 7.46 -14.50 2.38
CA VAL A 63 6.02 -14.14 2.37
C VAL A 63 5.77 -12.63 2.38
N SER A 64 6.73 -11.83 2.86
CA SER A 64 6.55 -10.39 3.07
C SER A 64 6.34 -9.59 1.77
N PRO A 65 7.17 -9.74 0.72
CA PRO A 65 6.91 -9.08 -0.55
C PRO A 65 5.62 -9.57 -1.22
N ILE A 66 5.23 -10.84 -1.03
CA ILE A 66 3.95 -11.36 -1.54
C ILE A 66 2.78 -10.64 -0.87
N ALA A 67 2.79 -10.55 0.46
CA ALA A 67 1.75 -9.88 1.21
C ALA A 67 1.60 -8.41 0.79
N ILE A 68 2.71 -7.68 0.67
CA ILE A 68 2.70 -6.27 0.25
C ILE A 68 2.19 -6.13 -1.20
N ALA A 69 2.59 -7.03 -2.10
CA ALA A 69 2.10 -7.03 -3.48
C ALA A 69 0.59 -7.22 -3.56
N VAL A 70 0.07 -8.24 -2.88
CA VAL A 70 -1.37 -8.58 -2.90
C VAL A 70 -2.20 -7.51 -2.20
N VAL A 71 -1.83 -7.12 -0.98
CA VAL A 71 -2.57 -6.11 -0.20
C VAL A 71 -2.51 -4.75 -0.88
N GLY A 72 -1.33 -4.36 -1.38
CA GLY A 72 -1.15 -3.11 -2.12
C GLY A 72 -1.98 -3.06 -3.40
N ALA A 73 -2.00 -4.13 -4.19
CA ALA A 73 -2.81 -4.21 -5.41
C ALA A 73 -4.31 -4.18 -5.10
N PHE A 74 -4.76 -4.91 -4.07
CA PHE A 74 -6.15 -4.90 -3.65
C PHE A 74 -6.58 -3.50 -3.17
N ALA A 75 -5.78 -2.86 -2.32
CA ALA A 75 -6.03 -1.50 -1.84
C ALA A 75 -6.03 -0.48 -2.99
N ALA A 76 -5.10 -0.60 -3.94
CA ALA A 76 -5.08 0.23 -5.15
C ALA A 76 -6.35 0.04 -5.99
N GLY A 77 -6.80 -1.20 -6.21
CA GLY A 77 -8.05 -1.49 -6.91
C GLY A 77 -9.30 -1.00 -6.19
N ARG A 78 -9.27 -0.88 -4.86
CA ARG A 78 -10.34 -0.24 -4.09
C ARG A 78 -10.32 1.28 -4.28
N VAL A 79 -9.16 1.90 -4.14
CA VAL A 79 -8.97 3.36 -4.29
C VAL A 79 -9.21 3.82 -5.72
N SER A 80 -8.95 2.99 -6.74
CA SER A 80 -9.23 3.36 -8.13
C SER A 80 -10.71 3.66 -8.39
N ARG A 81 -11.63 3.04 -7.64
CA ARG A 81 -13.08 3.29 -7.73
C ARG A 81 -13.50 4.67 -7.22
N SER A 82 -12.68 5.32 -6.41
CA SER A 82 -12.90 6.73 -6.00
C SER A 82 -12.21 7.73 -6.93
N VAL A 83 -11.39 7.25 -7.87
CA VAL A 83 -10.70 8.08 -8.88
C VAL A 83 -11.44 8.07 -10.20
N VAL A 84 -11.83 6.89 -10.70
CA VAL A 84 -12.53 6.72 -11.98
C VAL A 84 -13.88 6.06 -11.72
N THR A 85 -14.94 6.69 -12.20
CA THR A 85 -16.31 6.16 -12.13
C THR A 85 -16.51 5.04 -13.16
N SER A 86 -17.61 4.29 -13.05
CA SER A 86 -17.96 3.27 -14.05
C SER A 86 -18.22 3.83 -15.44
N GLU A 87 -18.45 5.14 -15.56
CA GLU A 87 -18.68 5.85 -16.81
C GLU A 87 -17.39 6.41 -17.42
N GLY A 88 -16.24 6.19 -16.77
CA GLY A 88 -14.93 6.69 -17.22
C GLY A 88 -14.66 8.15 -16.89
N THR A 89 -15.53 8.80 -16.10
CA THR A 89 -15.33 10.17 -15.60
C THR A 89 -14.53 10.17 -14.29
N LEU A 90 -13.94 11.31 -13.94
CA LEU A 90 -13.24 11.47 -12.66
C LEU A 90 -14.25 11.59 -11.52
N GLY A 91 -14.03 10.82 -10.45
CA GLY A 91 -14.83 10.92 -9.23
C GLY A 91 -14.57 12.24 -8.47
N GLU A 92 -15.52 12.66 -7.64
CA GLU A 92 -15.41 13.89 -6.84
C GLU A 92 -14.16 13.91 -5.93
N LEU A 93 -13.73 12.72 -5.49
CA LEU A 93 -12.56 12.54 -4.64
C LEU A 93 -11.31 12.13 -5.43
N ALA A 94 -11.29 12.26 -6.76
CA ALA A 94 -10.17 11.80 -7.56
C ALA A 94 -8.85 12.49 -7.20
N LEU A 95 -8.86 13.83 -7.08
CA LEU A 95 -7.67 14.63 -6.74
C LEU A 95 -6.95 14.16 -5.46
N PRO A 96 -7.63 13.99 -4.31
CA PRO A 96 -6.96 13.48 -3.12
C PRO A 96 -6.57 12.00 -3.20
N HIS A 97 -7.24 11.18 -4.02
CA HIS A 97 -7.00 9.74 -4.10
C HIS A 97 -5.97 9.32 -5.16
N ILE A 98 -5.68 10.15 -6.17
CA ILE A 98 -4.66 9.86 -7.19
C ILE A 98 -3.27 9.61 -6.56
N PRO A 99 -2.75 10.47 -5.66
CA PRO A 99 -1.44 10.22 -5.05
C PRO A 99 -1.41 8.91 -4.25
N LEU A 100 -2.49 8.61 -3.52
CA LEU A 100 -2.61 7.37 -2.75
C LEU A 100 -2.67 6.14 -3.67
N LEU A 101 -3.44 6.22 -4.76
CA LEU A 101 -3.54 5.17 -5.78
C LEU A 101 -2.16 4.86 -6.37
N LEU A 102 -1.43 5.89 -6.79
CA LEU A 102 -0.10 5.74 -7.37
C LEU A 102 0.88 5.14 -6.36
N ALA A 103 0.83 5.57 -5.10
CA ALA A 103 1.70 5.02 -4.05
C ALA A 103 1.38 3.55 -3.75
N LEU A 104 0.11 3.16 -3.67
CA LEU A 104 -0.29 1.75 -3.45
C LEU A 104 0.09 0.86 -4.64
N ALA A 105 -0.14 1.33 -5.87
CA ALA A 105 0.24 0.61 -7.08
C ALA A 105 1.76 0.46 -7.18
N ALA A 106 2.52 1.52 -6.89
CA ALA A 106 3.98 1.47 -6.86
C ALA A 106 4.48 0.49 -5.79
N ALA A 107 3.92 0.51 -4.58
CA ALA A 107 4.28 -0.45 -3.54
C ALA A 107 4.04 -1.90 -3.99
N ALA A 108 2.90 -2.16 -4.63
CA ALA A 108 2.56 -3.49 -5.11
C ALA A 108 3.53 -3.97 -6.20
N LEU A 109 3.79 -3.11 -7.19
CA LEU A 109 4.69 -3.41 -8.30
C LEU A 109 6.14 -3.59 -7.84
N LEU A 110 6.63 -2.73 -6.94
CA LEU A 110 7.98 -2.84 -6.39
C LEU A 110 8.15 -4.13 -5.59
N ALA A 111 7.14 -4.51 -4.78
CA ALA A 111 7.17 -5.76 -4.02
C ALA A 111 7.11 -7.00 -4.94
N ALA A 112 6.29 -6.96 -5.99
CA ALA A 112 6.23 -8.03 -6.99
C ALA A 112 7.56 -8.14 -7.77
N ALA A 113 8.15 -7.01 -8.18
CA ALA A 113 9.44 -6.99 -8.87
C ALA A 113 10.57 -7.50 -7.97
N ALA A 114 10.56 -7.13 -6.69
CA ALA A 114 11.50 -7.64 -5.70
C ALA A 114 11.37 -9.17 -5.53
N LEU A 115 10.14 -9.69 -5.45
CA LEU A 115 9.89 -11.13 -5.40
C LEU A 115 10.38 -11.85 -6.66
N TYR A 116 10.03 -11.35 -7.85
CA TYR A 116 10.45 -11.94 -9.13
C TYR A 116 11.97 -12.08 -9.19
N ARG A 117 12.71 -11.03 -8.80
CA ARG A 117 14.18 -11.06 -8.77
C ARG A 117 14.74 -12.03 -7.74
N ARG A 118 14.08 -12.20 -6.59
CA ARG A 118 14.49 -13.20 -5.60
C ARG A 118 14.30 -14.63 -6.13
N CYS A 119 13.23 -14.88 -6.87
CA CYS A 119 12.95 -16.20 -7.45
C CYS A 119 13.87 -16.51 -8.64
N VAL A 120 14.04 -15.58 -9.58
CA VAL A 120 14.84 -15.80 -10.81
C VAL A 120 16.34 -15.71 -10.54
N GLY A 121 16.78 -14.82 -9.64
CA GLY A 121 18.21 -14.67 -9.31
C GLY A 121 18.75 -15.71 -8.33
N SER A 122 17.92 -16.66 -7.88
CA SER A 122 18.32 -17.80 -7.04
C SER A 122 18.41 -19.12 -7.81
N GLY A 123 18.12 -19.10 -9.12
CA GLY A 123 18.39 -20.20 -10.05
C GLY A 123 19.66 -19.94 -10.85
#